data_AF-A0A2W7CLJ6-F1
#
_entry.id   AF-A0A2W7CLJ6-F1
#
_cell.length_a   1.000
_cell.length_b   1.000
_cell.length_c   1.000
_cell.angle_alpha   90.00
_cell.angle_beta   90.00
_cell.angle_gamma   90.00
#
_symmetry.space_group_name_H-M   'P 1'
#
loop_
_entity.id
_entity.type
_entity.pdbx_description
1 polymer ?
#
loop_
_entity_poly.entity_id
_entity_poly.type
_entity_poly.pdbx_seq_one_letter_code
_entity_poly.pdbx_strand_id
1 'polypeptide(L)'
;MAETLGSLCDKLTIIKLKQWHSEDKLKLQSLDKQEEQLKTEIDEFFCAALSGEIPFERLTFDSNKIYQKAGNEVRDIIGSVGEVFSNLTEVNCKLWHEQEKVYDFEKVPPSEKDKVVKQLAILNLERNKCIDKINENLCLMLKNKISKS
;
A
#
# COMPACT_ATOMS: atom_id res chain seq x y z
N MET A 1 -8.29 9.57 -6.07
CA MET A 1 -7.63 9.61 -4.75
C MET A 1 -6.43 10.50 -4.95
N ALA A 2 -6.21 11.51 -4.12
CA ALA A 2 -4.98 12.28 -4.25
C ALA A 2 -3.80 11.39 -3.82
N GLU A 3 -2.71 11.45 -4.58
CA GLU A 3 -1.54 10.60 -4.34
C GLU A 3 -0.83 11.02 -3.05
N THR A 4 -0.36 10.02 -2.30
CA THR A 4 0.43 10.15 -1.09
C THR A 4 1.63 9.20 -1.18
N LEU A 5 2.66 9.41 -0.37
CA LEU A 5 3.80 8.49 -0.35
C LEU A 5 3.35 7.03 -0.15
N GLY A 6 2.44 6.77 0.80
CA GLY A 6 1.91 5.44 1.07
C GLY A 6 1.18 4.83 -0.13
N SER A 7 0.38 5.61 -0.87
CA SER A 7 -0.32 5.09 -2.07
C SER A 7 0.63 4.82 -3.23
N LEU A 8 1.68 5.64 -3.38
CA LEU A 8 2.72 5.43 -4.39
C LEU A 8 3.54 4.17 -4.06
N CYS A 9 3.91 3.99 -2.80
CA CYS A 9 4.53 2.76 -2.28
C CYS A 9 3.67 1.53 -2.56
N ASP A 10 2.37 1.59 -2.29
CA ASP A 10 1.42 0.50 -2.57
C ASP A 10 1.43 0.12 -4.06
N LYS A 11 1.26 1.11 -4.95
CA LYS A 11 1.31 0.89 -6.39
C LYS A 11 2.63 0.26 -6.84
N LEU A 12 3.76 0.71 -6.29
CA LEU A 12 5.08 0.20 -6.68
C LEU A 12 5.20 -1.28 -6.31
N THR A 13 4.78 -1.65 -5.10
CA THR A 13 4.81 -3.07 -4.69
C THR A 13 3.89 -3.94 -5.56
N ILE A 14 2.72 -3.42 -5.97
CA ILE A 14 1.82 -4.13 -6.89
C ILE A 14 2.47 -4.30 -8.27
N ILE A 15 3.16 -3.29 -8.79
CA ILE A 15 3.90 -3.41 -10.06
C ILE A 15 4.99 -4.50 -9.94
N LYS A 16 5.75 -4.51 -8.84
CA LYS A 16 6.77 -5.53 -8.59
C LYS A 16 6.20 -6.94 -8.53
N LEU A 17 5.05 -7.12 -7.88
CA LEU A 17 4.34 -8.41 -7.84
C LEU A 17 3.89 -8.84 -9.24
N LYS A 18 3.34 -7.92 -10.04
CA LYS A 18 2.95 -8.21 -11.42
C LYS A 18 4.15 -8.60 -12.28
N GLN A 19 5.29 -7.93 -12.14
CA GLN A 19 6.51 -8.30 -12.86
C GLN A 19 6.98 -9.69 -12.44
N TRP A 20 7.00 -9.99 -11.14
CA TRP A 20 7.40 -11.29 -10.62
C TRP A 20 6.54 -12.44 -11.14
N HIS A 21 5.22 -12.23 -11.23
CA HIS A 21 4.26 -13.25 -11.67
C HIS A 21 3.98 -13.26 -13.18
N SER A 22 4.65 -12.44 -13.99
CA SER A 22 4.42 -12.38 -15.43
C SER A 22 5.56 -13.01 -16.23
N GLU A 23 5.21 -13.92 -17.14
CA GLU A 23 6.15 -14.47 -18.14
C GLU A 23 6.00 -13.78 -19.51
N ASP A 24 5.02 -12.90 -19.67
CA ASP A 24 4.70 -12.22 -20.92
C ASP A 24 5.64 -11.02 -21.13
N LYS A 25 6.56 -11.16 -22.09
CA LYS A 25 7.58 -10.14 -22.40
C LYS A 25 6.99 -8.77 -22.74
N LEU A 26 5.83 -8.70 -23.40
CA LEU A 26 5.21 -7.41 -23.73
C LEU A 26 4.63 -6.74 -22.49
N LYS A 27 4.02 -7.53 -21.58
CA LYS A 27 3.55 -7.02 -20.29
C LYS A 27 4.71 -6.57 -19.41
N LEU A 28 5.79 -7.35 -19.35
CA LEU A 28 7.00 -6.98 -18.60
C LEU A 28 7.56 -5.64 -19.08
N GLN A 29 7.74 -5.44 -20.39
CA GLN A 29 8.19 -4.16 -20.93
C GLN A 29 7.27 -2.98 -20.58
N SER A 30 5.96 -3.21 -20.52
CA SER A 30 5.00 -2.19 -20.10
C SER A 30 5.12 -1.90 -18.60
N LEU A 31 5.28 -2.93 -17.78
CA LEU A 31 5.44 -2.82 -16.33
C LEU A 31 6.75 -2.12 -15.95
N ASP A 32 7.85 -2.39 -16.65
CA ASP A 32 9.15 -1.74 -16.43
C ASP A 32 9.05 -0.23 -16.66
N LYS A 33 8.33 0.20 -17.71
CA LYS A 33 8.08 1.63 -17.95
C LYS A 33 7.23 2.26 -16.85
N GLN A 34 6.20 1.55 -16.39
CA GLN A 34 5.35 2.01 -15.28
C GLN A 34 6.14 2.10 -13.96
N GLU A 35 7.04 1.16 -13.72
CA GLU A 35 7.92 1.18 -12.56
C GLU A 35 8.81 2.42 -12.56
N GLU A 36 9.50 2.70 -13.66
CA GLU A 36 10.41 3.85 -13.75
C GLU A 36 9.65 5.18 -13.62
N GLN A 37 8.47 5.29 -14.24
CA GLN A 37 7.60 6.46 -14.06
C GLN A 37 7.18 6.65 -12.60
N LEU A 38 6.80 5.55 -11.93
CA LEU A 38 6.34 5.61 -10.55
C LEU A 38 7.47 5.92 -9.56
N LYS A 39 8.70 5.45 -9.82
CA LYS A 39 9.89 5.85 -9.04
C LYS A 39 10.11 7.35 -9.14
N THR A 40 10.06 7.91 -10.35
CA THR A 40 10.17 9.36 -10.56
C THR A 40 9.06 10.11 -9.81
N GLU A 41 7.82 9.63 -9.87
CA GLU A 41 6.69 10.24 -9.13
C GLU A 41 6.91 10.20 -7.60
N ILE A 42 7.48 9.11 -7.07
CA ILE A 42 7.84 9.00 -5.65
C ILE A 42 8.93 10.02 -5.29
N ASP A 43 9.98 10.12 -6.11
CA ASP A 43 11.10 11.05 -5.87
C ASP A 43 10.64 12.50 -5.94
N GLU A 44 9.80 12.85 -6.93
CA GLU A 44 9.20 14.18 -7.07
C GLU A 44 8.30 14.51 -5.88
N PHE A 45 7.41 13.59 -5.48
CA PHE A 45 6.56 13.78 -4.31
C PHE A 45 7.37 14.01 -3.04
N PHE A 46 8.42 13.20 -2.83
CA PHE A 46 9.26 13.31 -1.65
C PHE A 46 10.06 14.62 -1.62
N CYS A 47 10.59 15.06 -2.76
CA CYS A 47 11.26 16.36 -2.90
C CYS A 47 10.31 17.52 -2.60
N ALA A 48 9.10 17.51 -3.17
CA ALA A 48 8.10 18.55 -2.95
C ALA A 48 7.59 18.58 -1.49
N ALA A 49 7.48 17.42 -0.84
CA ALA A 49 7.18 17.34 0.59
C ALA A 49 8.31 17.93 1.45
N LEU A 50 9.57 17.67 1.10
CA LEU A 50 10.74 18.19 1.80
C LEU A 50 10.93 19.70 1.62
N SER A 51 10.63 20.24 0.44
CA SER A 51 10.73 21.68 0.15
C SER A 51 9.57 22.49 0.74
N GLY A 52 8.53 21.81 1.24
CA GLY A 52 7.33 22.45 1.78
C GLY A 52 6.33 22.90 0.70
N GLU A 53 6.54 22.52 -0.57
CA GLU A 53 5.58 22.74 -1.66
C GLU A 53 4.28 21.98 -1.42
N ILE A 54 4.34 20.84 -0.72
CA ILE A 54 3.17 20.11 -0.24
C ILE A 54 2.94 20.45 1.24
N PRO A 55 1.83 21.15 1.58
CA PRO A 55 1.45 21.39 2.97
C PRO A 55 1.27 20.09 3.76
N PHE A 56 1.57 20.10 5.05
CA PHE A 56 1.50 18.91 5.89
C PHE A 56 0.11 18.27 5.94
N GLU A 57 -0.93 19.09 5.85
CA GLU A 57 -2.34 18.67 5.84
C GLU A 57 -2.69 17.88 4.58
N ARG A 58 -1.85 17.94 3.54
CA ARG A 58 -2.01 17.22 2.28
C ARG A 58 -1.10 16.01 2.14
N LEU A 59 -0.19 15.78 3.10
CA LEU A 59 0.63 14.56 3.15
C LEU A 59 -0.14 13.36 3.70
N THR A 60 -1.14 13.64 4.55
CA THR A 60 -2.07 12.66 5.11
C THR A 60 -3.46 12.98 4.62
N PHE A 61 -4.26 11.95 4.32
CA PHE A 61 -5.70 12.12 4.12
C PHE A 61 -6.44 11.56 5.32
N ASP A 62 -7.52 12.23 5.72
CA ASP A 62 -8.46 11.65 6.67
C ASP A 62 -8.98 10.34 6.12
N SER A 63 -8.99 9.31 6.97
CA SER A 63 -9.46 7.97 6.61
C SER A 63 -10.98 8.03 6.36
N ASN A 64 -11.39 8.32 5.13
CA ASN A 64 -12.81 8.39 4.74
C ASN A 64 -13.45 7.01 4.55
N LYS A 65 -12.70 5.93 4.77
CA LYS A 65 -13.14 4.56 4.57
C LYS A 65 -13.97 4.08 5.76
N ILE A 66 -15.28 3.91 5.51
CA ILE A 66 -16.25 3.35 6.47
C ILE A 66 -16.26 1.82 6.31
N TYR A 67 -15.66 1.09 7.25
CA TYR A 67 -15.72 -0.38 7.29
C TYR A 67 -16.36 -0.89 8.58
N GLN A 68 -16.99 -2.06 8.51
CA GLN A 68 -17.47 -2.77 9.69
C GLN A 68 -16.28 -3.28 10.51
N LYS A 69 -16.02 -2.62 11.65
CA LYS A 69 -14.89 -2.94 12.55
C LYS A 69 -15.06 -4.28 13.27
N ALA A 70 -16.29 -4.61 13.68
CA ALA A 70 -16.58 -5.84 14.41
C ALA A 70 -16.28 -7.08 13.55
N GLY A 71 -15.37 -7.94 14.02
CA GLY A 71 -14.98 -9.17 13.32
C GLY A 71 -13.88 -9.02 12.26
N ASN A 72 -13.38 -7.80 12.02
CA ASN A 72 -12.27 -7.48 11.12
C ASN A 72 -11.14 -6.74 11.85
N GLU A 73 -10.80 -7.22 13.04
CA GLU A 73 -9.71 -6.65 13.84
C GLU A 73 -8.37 -7.02 13.19
N VAL A 74 -7.55 -6.00 12.98
CA VAL A 74 -6.20 -6.17 12.44
C VAL A 74 -5.20 -5.49 13.35
N ARG A 75 -3.99 -6.04 13.42
CA ARG A 75 -2.93 -5.52 14.27
C ARG A 75 -2.68 -4.03 14.02
N ASP A 76 -2.16 -3.36 15.03
CA ASP A 76 -1.66 -2.00 14.84
C ASP A 76 -0.32 -2.03 14.10
N ILE A 77 -0.17 -1.08 13.18
CA ILE A 77 1.02 -0.96 12.36
C ILE A 77 1.92 0.10 13.00
N ILE A 78 3.08 -0.35 13.46
CA ILE A 78 4.10 0.46 14.14
C ILE A 78 5.44 0.32 13.43
N GLY A 79 6.35 1.28 13.66
CA GLY A 79 7.69 1.30 13.09
C GLY A 79 7.96 2.55 12.26
N SER A 80 9.18 2.63 11.74
CA SER A 80 9.65 3.64 10.79
C SER A 80 9.00 3.48 9.41
N VAL A 81 9.17 4.48 8.53
CA VAL A 81 8.67 4.41 7.14
C VAL A 81 9.16 3.14 6.43
N GLY A 82 10.44 2.78 6.58
CA GLY A 82 11.02 1.60 5.94
C GLY A 82 10.44 0.28 6.48
N GLU A 83 10.26 0.17 7.80
CA GLU A 83 9.66 -1.02 8.42
C GLU A 83 8.19 -1.18 8.02
N VAL A 84 7.43 -0.07 8.02
CA VAL A 84 6.03 -0.09 7.59
C VAL A 84 5.91 -0.40 6.10
N PHE A 85 6.83 0.09 5.26
CA PHE A 85 6.87 -0.27 3.84
C PHE A 85 7.18 -1.75 3.60
N SER A 86 8.06 -2.34 4.41
CA SER A 86 8.32 -3.78 4.39
C SER A 86 7.05 -4.57 4.76
N ASN A 87 6.33 -4.14 5.80
CA ASN A 87 5.04 -4.73 6.18
C ASN A 87 3.98 -4.58 5.06
N LEU A 88 3.90 -3.42 4.40
CA LEU A 88 3.02 -3.21 3.24
C LEU A 88 3.31 -4.21 2.13
N THR A 89 4.59 -4.42 1.82
CA THR A 89 5.03 -5.38 0.81
C THR A 89 4.60 -6.80 1.17
N GLU A 90 4.82 -7.22 2.42
CA GLU A 90 4.39 -8.53 2.93
C GLU A 90 2.87 -8.72 2.81
N VAL A 91 2.09 -7.71 3.23
CA VAL A 91 0.62 -7.74 3.14
C VAL A 91 0.16 -7.82 1.69
N ASN A 92 0.80 -7.09 0.77
CA ASN A 92 0.47 -7.14 -0.65
C ASN A 92 0.79 -8.51 -1.28
N CYS A 93 1.89 -9.16 -0.88
CA CYS A 93 2.16 -10.55 -1.28
C CYS A 93 1.04 -11.50 -0.82
N LYS A 94 0.64 -11.41 0.45
CA LYS A 94 -0.45 -12.24 1.01
C LYS A 94 -1.77 -11.96 0.30
N LEU A 95 -2.08 -10.69 0.05
CA LEU A 95 -3.29 -10.27 -0.64
C LEU A 95 -3.33 -10.81 -2.07
N TRP A 96 -2.20 -10.81 -2.78
CA TRP A 96 -2.08 -11.41 -4.12
C TRP A 96 -2.50 -12.88 -4.10
N HIS A 97 -1.89 -13.70 -3.23
CA HIS A 97 -2.19 -15.13 -3.16
C HIS A 97 -3.62 -15.43 -2.71
N GLU A 98 -4.18 -14.62 -1.80
CA GLU A 98 -5.58 -14.78 -1.41
C GLU A 98 -6.53 -14.41 -2.55
N GLN A 99 -6.18 -13.40 -3.35
CA GLN A 99 -6.94 -12.98 -4.52
C GLN A 99 -6.90 -14.04 -5.63
N GLU A 100 -5.80 -14.78 -5.78
CA GLU A 100 -5.71 -15.89 -6.74
C GLU A 100 -6.78 -16.97 -6.51
N LYS A 101 -7.12 -17.24 -5.25
CA LYS A 101 -8.20 -18.18 -4.88
C LYS A 101 -9.57 -17.71 -5.35
N VAL A 102 -9.78 -16.41 -5.56
CA VAL A 102 -11.05 -15.86 -6.06
C VAL A 102 -11.20 -16.05 -7.56
N TYR A 103 -10.11 -16.05 -8.34
CA TYR A 103 -10.21 -16.34 -9.77
C TYR A 103 -10.68 -17.78 -10.04
N ASP A 104 -10.35 -18.69 -9.13
CA ASP A 104 -10.78 -20.09 -9.14
C ASP A 104 -11.80 -20.39 -8.03
N PHE A 105 -12.65 -19.42 -7.66
CA PHE A 105 -13.53 -19.53 -6.48
C PHE A 105 -14.51 -20.72 -6.53
N GLU A 106 -14.83 -21.20 -7.72
CA GLU A 106 -15.64 -22.40 -7.93
C GLU A 106 -14.98 -23.67 -7.38
N LYS A 107 -13.64 -23.73 -7.40
CA LYS A 107 -12.83 -24.85 -6.90
C LYS A 107 -12.59 -24.78 -5.38
N VAL A 108 -12.86 -23.64 -4.76
CA VAL A 108 -12.74 -23.48 -3.30
C VAL A 108 -13.88 -24.27 -2.62
N PRO A 109 -13.58 -25.17 -1.66
CA PRO A 109 -14.60 -25.91 -0.93
C PRO A 109 -15.63 -24.96 -0.29
N PRO A 110 -16.94 -25.28 -0.30
CA PRO A 110 -17.96 -24.41 0.30
C PRO A 110 -17.66 -23.99 1.74
N SER A 111 -17.06 -24.88 2.54
CA SER A 111 -16.64 -24.63 3.94
C SER A 111 -15.48 -23.65 4.11
N GLU A 112 -14.79 -23.28 3.02
CA GLU A 112 -13.62 -22.39 3.02
C GLU A 112 -13.89 -21.05 2.33
N LYS A 113 -14.97 -20.94 1.55
CA LYS A 113 -15.32 -19.71 0.80
C LYS A 113 -15.42 -18.48 1.70
N ASP A 114 -16.11 -18.60 2.84
CA ASP A 114 -16.23 -17.50 3.81
C ASP A 114 -14.89 -17.09 4.41
N LYS A 115 -13.96 -18.05 4.57
CA LYS A 115 -12.61 -17.78 5.09
C LYS A 115 -11.81 -16.95 4.09
N VAL A 116 -11.89 -17.27 2.79
CA VAL A 116 -11.22 -16.50 1.73
C VAL A 116 -11.72 -15.05 1.71
N VAL A 117 -13.04 -14.86 1.71
CA VAL A 117 -13.63 -13.51 1.71
C VAL A 117 -13.23 -12.72 2.95
N LYS A 118 -13.27 -13.36 4.13
CA LYS A 118 -12.85 -12.73 5.39
C LYS A 118 -11.36 -12.36 5.37
N GLN A 119 -10.50 -13.24 4.85
CA GLN A 119 -9.07 -13.00 4.77
C GLN A 119 -8.76 -11.84 3.81
N LEU A 120 -9.46 -11.72 2.69
CA LEU A 120 -9.36 -10.57 1.80
C LEU A 120 -9.76 -9.26 2.49
N ALA A 121 -10.84 -9.26 3.27
CA ALA A 121 -11.26 -8.08 4.02
C ALA A 121 -10.18 -7.63 5.02
N ILE A 122 -9.62 -8.59 5.78
CA ILE A 122 -8.53 -8.37 6.74
C ILE A 122 -7.29 -7.80 6.04
N LEU A 123 -6.82 -8.44 4.97
CA LEU A 123 -5.60 -8.01 4.27
C LEU A 123 -5.76 -6.64 3.60
N ASN A 124 -6.94 -6.34 3.05
CA ASN A 124 -7.23 -5.01 2.51
C ASN A 124 -7.22 -3.94 3.61
N LEU A 125 -7.69 -4.26 4.82
CA LEU A 125 -7.64 -3.34 5.95
C LEU A 125 -6.21 -3.12 6.44
N GLU A 126 -5.41 -4.19 6.56
CA GLU A 126 -3.99 -4.11 6.90
C GLU A 126 -3.21 -3.27 5.89
N ARG A 127 -3.42 -3.49 4.58
CA ARG A 127 -2.80 -2.70 3.52
C ARG A 127 -3.08 -1.21 3.69
N ASN A 128 -4.35 -0.86 3.93
CA ASN A 128 -4.74 0.54 4.14
C ASN A 128 -4.07 1.12 5.39
N LYS A 129 -4.03 0.39 6.51
CA LYS A 129 -3.32 0.83 7.72
C LYS A 129 -1.83 1.08 7.44
N CYS A 130 -1.18 0.24 6.64
CA CYS A 130 0.21 0.47 6.24
C CYS A 130 0.38 1.74 5.40
N ILE A 131 -0.48 1.96 4.41
CA ILE A 131 -0.49 3.18 3.57
C ILE A 131 -0.63 4.43 4.45
N ASP A 132 -1.64 4.44 5.31
CA ASP A 132 -1.92 5.57 6.20
C ASP A 132 -0.73 5.80 7.14
N LYS A 133 -0.13 4.73 7.66
CA LYS A 133 1.00 4.84 8.58
C LYS A 133 2.29 5.37 7.94
N ILE A 134 2.55 5.03 6.67
CA ILE A 134 3.66 5.62 5.90
C ILE A 134 3.47 7.14 5.81
N ASN A 135 2.26 7.58 5.50
CA ASN A 135 1.91 9.00 5.36
C ASN A 135 2.08 9.76 6.67
N GLU A 136 1.55 9.21 7.77
CA GLU A 136 1.70 9.76 9.12
C GLU A 136 3.17 9.91 9.50
N ASN A 137 3.95 8.85 9.30
CA ASN A 137 5.37 8.83 9.66
C ASN A 137 6.17 9.87 8.87
N LEU A 138 5.92 10.00 7.55
CA LEU A 138 6.54 11.05 6.74
C LEU A 138 6.20 12.44 7.30
N CYS A 139 4.92 12.72 7.55
CA CYS A 139 4.46 14.00 8.06
C CYS A 139 5.11 14.34 9.40
N LEU A 140 5.17 13.38 10.33
CA LEU A 140 5.85 13.53 11.62
C LEU A 140 7.34 13.80 11.48
N MET A 141 8.03 13.08 10.58
CA MET A 141 9.46 13.29 10.32
C MET A 141 9.75 14.71 9.84
N LEU A 142 8.93 15.23 8.91
CA LEU A 142 9.11 16.57 8.36
C LEU A 142 8.81 17.66 9.39
N LYS A 143 7.72 17.52 10.17
CA LYS A 143 7.39 18.45 11.26
C LYS A 143 8.52 18.55 12.29
N ASN A 144 9.07 17.40 12.70
CA ASN A 144 10.18 17.35 13.66
C ASN A 144 11.47 17.97 13.14
N LYS A 145 11.71 17.98 11.83
CA LYS A 145 12.87 18.62 11.21
C LYS A 145 12.76 20.15 11.27
N ILE A 146 11.57 20.69 10.98
CA ILE A 146 11.31 22.14 11.08
C ILE A 146 11.43 22.63 12.53
N SER A 147 10.90 21.89 13.52
CA SER A 147 11.01 22.31 14.93
C SER A 147 12.44 22.33 15.49
N LYS A 148 13.41 21.76 14.77
CA LYS A 148 14.83 21.69 15.18
C LYS A 148 15.75 22.62 14.35
N SER A 149 15.20 23.30 13.34
CA SER A 149 15.94 24.24 12.47
C SER A 149 15.65 25.68 12.88
#